data_AF-F7JZW1-F1
#
_entry.id   AF-F7JZW1-F1
#
_cell.length_a   1.000
_cell.length_b   1.000
_cell.length_c   1.000
_cell.angle_alpha   90.00
_cell.angle_beta   90.00
_cell.angle_gamma   90.00
#
_symmetry.space_group_name_H-M   'P 1'
#
loop_
_entity.id
_entity.type
_entity.pdbx_description
1 polymer ?
#
loop_
_entity_poly.entity_id
_entity_poly.type
_entity_poly.pdbx_seq_one_letter_code
_entity_poly.pdbx_strand_id
1 'polypeptide(L)'
;MFEYVRKLDVEKICYIVPKKYKDCVKDNKNREHTVPEYVLEKQLRRFQIPFKEEGFSEIVIHDMGYTYAEKILPNAVTISMTGFDQKNPHHNMYLEDHCDFTYNKFSDLAHPYDVYKSGFLLGAKIHDFGKLCTQTIDENGIAHYFGHENVGSYCVLTTLYNPFEEYNTDVFLLDCCFLINYHMMPFNWNTEKTKNKWKNIFGEEKYNMLLKFHECDKARCE
;
A
#
# COMPACT_ATOMS: atom_id res chain seq x y z
N MET A 1 -3.86 4.43 -21.71
CA MET A 1 -5.10 5.21 -21.56
C MET A 1 -4.83 6.63 -21.08
N PHE A 2 -4.03 6.84 -20.03
CA PHE A 2 -3.71 8.17 -19.49
C PHE A 2 -3.05 9.17 -20.48
N GLU A 3 -2.14 8.72 -21.35
CA GLU A 3 -1.37 9.67 -22.18
C GLU A 3 -2.20 10.47 -23.20
N TYR A 4 -3.29 9.91 -23.73
CA TYR A 4 -4.12 10.58 -24.72
C TYR A 4 -5.05 11.63 -24.10
N VAL A 5 -5.52 11.39 -22.88
CA VAL A 5 -6.39 12.33 -22.15
C VAL A 5 -5.61 13.35 -21.34
N ARG A 6 -4.33 13.12 -21.02
CA ARG A 6 -3.49 14.03 -20.22
C ARG A 6 -3.37 15.44 -20.82
N LYS A 7 -3.41 15.56 -22.15
CA LYS A 7 -3.29 16.84 -22.89
C LYS A 7 -4.59 17.62 -23.00
N LEU A 8 -5.72 17.02 -22.65
CA LEU A 8 -7.01 17.68 -22.72
C LEU A 8 -7.17 18.61 -21.51
N ASP A 9 -7.55 19.85 -21.77
CA ASP A 9 -7.96 20.84 -20.77
C ASP A 9 -9.38 20.54 -20.31
N VAL A 10 -9.51 19.42 -19.60
CA VAL A 10 -10.76 18.92 -19.03
C VAL A 10 -10.50 18.44 -17.62
N GLU A 11 -11.54 18.51 -16.81
CA GLU A 11 -11.58 17.90 -15.50
C GLU A 11 -11.44 16.37 -15.62
N LYS A 12 -10.59 15.78 -14.77
CA LYS A 12 -10.32 14.34 -14.77
C LYS A 12 -10.60 13.80 -13.38
N ILE A 13 -11.67 13.03 -13.24
CA ILE A 13 -12.08 12.41 -11.97
C ILE A 13 -11.72 10.93 -12.02
N CYS A 14 -10.96 10.45 -11.05
CA CYS A 14 -10.74 9.02 -10.84
C CYS A 14 -11.84 8.45 -9.95
N TYR A 15 -12.48 7.37 -10.37
CA TYR A 15 -13.45 6.65 -9.54
C TYR A 15 -12.90 5.26 -9.21
N ILE A 16 -12.63 5.02 -7.93
CA ILE A 16 -12.13 3.74 -7.44
C ILE A 16 -13.31 2.94 -6.88
N VAL A 17 -13.49 1.71 -7.33
CA VAL A 17 -14.50 0.78 -6.80
C VAL A 17 -13.78 -0.36 -6.07
N PRO A 18 -13.52 -0.21 -4.75
CA PRO A 18 -12.63 -1.09 -4.00
C PRO A 18 -13.36 -2.35 -3.51
N LYS A 19 -13.79 -3.21 -4.44
CA LYS A 19 -14.39 -4.50 -4.10
C LYS A 19 -13.32 -5.46 -3.56
N LYS A 20 -13.56 -6.07 -2.40
CA LYS A 20 -12.64 -7.06 -1.81
C LYS A 20 -12.34 -8.19 -2.77
N TYR A 21 -11.07 -8.64 -2.79
CA TYR A 21 -10.61 -9.70 -3.69
C TYR A 21 -11.47 -10.96 -3.63
N LYS A 22 -11.87 -11.40 -2.42
CA LYS A 22 -12.75 -12.57 -2.23
C LYS A 22 -14.08 -12.45 -2.97
N ASP A 23 -14.62 -11.24 -3.09
CA ASP A 23 -15.89 -10.99 -3.75
C ASP A 23 -15.68 -10.86 -5.27
N CYS A 24 -14.55 -10.29 -5.72
CA CYS A 24 -14.13 -10.36 -7.12
C CYS A 24 -13.99 -11.80 -7.63
N VAL A 25 -13.44 -12.71 -6.81
CA VAL A 25 -13.33 -14.14 -7.15
C VAL A 25 -14.71 -14.79 -7.27
N LYS A 26 -15.64 -14.49 -6.36
CA LYS A 26 -17.03 -15.00 -6.43
C LYS A 26 -17.73 -14.50 -7.70
N ASP A 27 -17.64 -13.20 -7.98
CA ASP A 27 -18.26 -12.59 -9.15
C ASP A 27 -17.70 -13.20 -10.44
N ASN A 28 -16.39 -13.46 -10.49
CA ASN A 28 -15.73 -14.05 -11.65
C ASN A 28 -16.28 -15.43 -12.04
N LYS A 29 -16.72 -16.23 -11.05
CA LYS A 29 -17.37 -17.54 -11.30
C LYS A 29 -18.72 -17.41 -12.01
N ASN A 30 -19.36 -16.25 -11.92
CA ASN A 30 -20.68 -15.97 -12.50
C ASN A 30 -20.64 -15.11 -13.77
N ARG A 31 -19.44 -14.75 -14.26
CA ARG A 31 -19.27 -13.96 -15.49
C ARG A 31 -19.50 -14.82 -16.73
N GLU A 32 -20.05 -14.23 -17.78
CA GLU A 32 -20.19 -14.85 -19.11
C GLU A 32 -18.85 -15.40 -19.65
N HIS A 33 -17.77 -14.65 -19.40
CA HIS A 33 -16.40 -15.05 -19.73
C HIS A 33 -15.54 -15.10 -18.46
N THR A 34 -15.61 -16.22 -17.74
CA THR A 34 -14.76 -16.50 -16.58
C THR A 34 -13.29 -16.59 -16.98
N VAL A 35 -12.42 -15.95 -16.21
CA VAL A 35 -10.96 -16.12 -16.33
C VAL A 35 -10.43 -17.02 -15.20
N PRO A 36 -9.32 -17.74 -15.41
CA PRO A 36 -8.66 -18.46 -14.32
C PRO A 36 -8.28 -17.53 -13.15
N GLU A 37 -8.30 -18.04 -11.91
CA GLU A 37 -8.06 -17.23 -10.71
C GLU A 37 -6.67 -16.56 -10.69
N TYR A 38 -5.64 -17.23 -11.22
CA TYR A 38 -4.29 -16.65 -11.34
C TYR A 38 -4.27 -15.33 -12.16
N VAL A 39 -5.26 -15.12 -13.05
CA VAL A 39 -5.40 -13.86 -13.78
C VAL A 39 -5.80 -12.72 -12.83
N LEU A 40 -6.72 -12.99 -11.89
CA LEU A 40 -7.12 -12.03 -10.85
C LEU A 40 -5.98 -11.77 -9.88
N GLU A 41 -5.25 -12.81 -9.45
CA GLU A 41 -4.06 -12.67 -8.60
C GLU A 41 -3.00 -11.79 -9.28
N LYS A 42 -2.77 -11.98 -10.58
CA LYS A 42 -1.83 -11.17 -11.36
C LYS A 42 -2.27 -9.71 -11.46
N GLN A 43 -3.57 -9.45 -11.53
CA GLN A 43 -4.11 -8.08 -11.50
C GLN A 43 -3.91 -7.44 -10.12
N LEU A 44 -4.21 -8.18 -9.05
CA LEU A 44 -4.00 -7.74 -7.67
C LEU A 44 -2.54 -7.38 -7.39
N ARG A 45 -1.59 -8.25 -7.77
CA ARG A 45 -0.15 -8.03 -7.63
C ARG A 45 0.43 -6.92 -8.52
N ARG A 46 -0.39 -6.29 -9.37
CA ARG A 46 -0.01 -5.17 -10.22
C ARG A 46 -0.81 -3.91 -9.93
N PHE A 47 -1.67 -3.95 -8.91
CA PHE A 47 -2.49 -2.81 -8.51
C PHE A 47 -1.60 -1.63 -8.11
N GLN A 48 -1.93 -0.45 -8.62
CA GLN A 48 -1.28 0.80 -8.28
C GLN A 48 -2.36 1.81 -7.91
N ILE A 49 -2.33 2.28 -6.67
CA ILE A 49 -3.24 3.30 -6.17
C ILE A 49 -3.01 4.61 -6.94
N PRO A 50 -4.06 5.23 -7.51
CA PRO A 50 -3.90 6.50 -8.19
C PRO A 50 -3.67 7.64 -7.19
N PHE A 51 -3.02 8.71 -7.64
CA PHE A 51 -2.75 9.90 -6.84
C PHE A 51 -2.86 11.18 -7.68
N LYS A 52 -3.15 12.32 -7.04
CA LYS A 52 -3.52 13.56 -7.74
C LYS A 52 -2.48 14.04 -8.75
N GLU A 53 -1.20 13.86 -8.46
CA GLU A 53 -0.07 14.29 -9.30
C GLU A 53 0.01 13.55 -10.64
N GLU A 54 -0.76 12.46 -10.83
CA GLU A 54 -0.96 11.84 -12.15
C GLU A 54 -1.79 12.72 -13.11
N GLY A 55 -2.42 13.78 -12.59
CA GLY A 55 -3.22 14.75 -13.34
C GLY A 55 -4.73 14.64 -13.07
N PHE A 56 -5.12 14.07 -11.94
CA PHE A 56 -6.52 14.01 -11.51
C PHE A 56 -6.93 15.27 -10.75
N SER A 57 -8.09 15.82 -11.10
CA SER A 57 -8.74 16.89 -10.34
C SER A 57 -9.26 16.36 -9.01
N GLU A 58 -9.83 15.16 -9.04
CA GLU A 58 -10.42 14.48 -7.90
C GLU A 58 -10.21 12.96 -8.01
N ILE A 59 -10.09 12.30 -6.86
CA ILE A 59 -10.10 10.86 -6.73
C ILE A 59 -11.18 10.53 -5.71
N VAL A 60 -12.19 9.77 -6.13
CA VAL A 60 -13.33 9.37 -5.31
C VAL A 60 -13.25 7.87 -5.06
N ILE A 61 -13.34 7.49 -3.79
CA ILE A 61 -13.42 6.09 -3.39
C ILE A 61 -14.89 5.73 -3.17
N HIS A 62 -15.39 4.79 -3.96
CA HIS A 62 -16.77 4.34 -3.82
C HIS A 62 -16.96 3.54 -2.53
N ASP A 63 -17.93 3.94 -1.71
CA ASP A 63 -18.35 3.14 -0.57
C ASP A 63 -19.11 1.89 -1.03
N MET A 64 -18.48 0.73 -0.81
CA MET A 64 -19.06 -0.57 -1.12
C MET A 64 -20.16 -1.00 -0.14
N GLY A 65 -20.43 -0.22 0.92
CA GLY A 65 -21.43 -0.53 1.93
C GLY A 65 -21.01 -1.64 2.90
N TYR A 66 -19.71 -1.85 3.08
CA TYR A 66 -19.18 -2.86 4.00
C TYR A 66 -19.50 -2.50 5.45
N THR A 67 -20.07 -3.47 6.19
CA THR A 67 -20.36 -3.32 7.61
C THR A 67 -19.07 -3.23 8.44
N TYR A 68 -19.16 -2.69 9.66
CA TYR A 68 -18.02 -2.61 10.57
C TYR A 68 -17.34 -3.97 10.80
N ALA A 69 -18.12 -5.06 10.89
CA ALA A 69 -17.61 -6.42 11.06
C ALA A 69 -16.82 -6.94 9.86
N GLU A 70 -16.97 -6.32 8.68
CA GLU A 70 -16.24 -6.67 7.48
C GLU A 70 -15.00 -5.79 7.25
N LYS A 71 -14.79 -4.77 8.08
CA LYS A 71 -13.62 -3.88 8.04
C LYS A 71 -12.52 -4.37 8.99
N ILE A 72 -11.30 -3.87 8.82
CA ILE A 72 -10.14 -4.18 9.66
C ILE A 72 -9.62 -2.90 10.33
N LEU A 73 -9.34 -2.99 11.63
CA LEU A 73 -8.71 -1.90 12.38
C LEU A 73 -7.19 -1.95 12.21
N PRO A 74 -6.48 -0.80 12.23
CA PRO A 74 -5.02 -0.74 12.23
C PRO A 74 -4.35 -1.72 13.21
N ASN A 75 -4.81 -1.76 14.47
CA ASN A 75 -4.24 -2.66 15.48
C ASN A 75 -4.43 -4.14 15.11
N ALA A 76 -5.53 -4.51 14.45
CA ALA A 76 -5.74 -5.89 14.00
C ALA A 76 -4.76 -6.25 12.86
N VAL A 77 -4.42 -5.28 11.99
CA VAL A 77 -3.37 -5.44 10.98
C VAL A 77 -2.02 -5.67 11.67
N THR A 78 -1.63 -4.81 12.61
CA THR A 78 -0.37 -4.97 13.36
C THR A 78 -0.28 -6.31 14.09
N ILE A 79 -1.35 -6.70 14.82
CA ILE A 79 -1.42 -7.99 15.52
C ILE A 79 -1.25 -9.18 14.57
N SER A 80 -1.78 -9.08 13.34
CA SER A 80 -1.63 -10.15 12.34
C SER A 80 -0.20 -10.35 11.85
N MET A 81 0.69 -9.36 12.02
CA MET A 81 2.11 -9.42 11.67
C MET A 81 3.00 -9.90 12.83
N THR A 82 2.48 -9.90 14.06
CA THR A 82 3.25 -10.26 15.26
C THR A 82 3.79 -11.68 15.17
N GLY A 83 5.11 -11.82 15.37
CA GLY A 83 5.81 -13.11 15.31
C GLY A 83 5.94 -13.73 13.91
N PHE A 84 5.57 -13.01 12.84
CA PHE A 84 5.77 -13.52 11.48
C PHE A 84 7.26 -13.52 11.13
N ASP A 85 7.86 -14.70 11.11
CA ASP A 85 9.24 -14.93 10.66
C ASP A 85 9.34 -14.74 9.14
N GLN A 86 10.09 -13.72 8.74
CA GLN A 86 10.25 -13.36 7.35
C GLN A 86 11.11 -14.35 6.56
N LYS A 87 11.84 -15.28 7.21
CA LYS A 87 12.59 -16.39 6.58
C LYS A 87 13.41 -15.99 5.35
N ASN A 88 14.02 -14.82 5.41
CA ASN A 88 14.82 -14.29 4.32
C ASN A 88 16.11 -13.68 4.90
N PRO A 89 17.30 -14.01 4.36
CA PRO A 89 18.59 -13.57 4.90
C PRO A 89 18.74 -12.05 5.02
N HIS A 90 17.95 -11.29 4.26
CA HIS A 90 17.90 -9.85 4.33
C HIS A 90 16.99 -9.33 5.45
N HIS A 91 16.47 -10.13 6.36
CA HIS A 91 15.66 -9.68 7.48
C HIS A 91 16.20 -10.25 8.81
N ASN A 92 16.30 -9.39 9.83
CA ASN A 92 16.76 -9.74 11.18
C ASN A 92 15.70 -9.48 12.27
N MET A 93 14.47 -9.18 11.87
CA MET A 93 13.35 -8.84 12.74
C MET A 93 12.10 -9.59 12.27
N TYR A 94 11.20 -9.91 13.20
CA TYR A 94 9.84 -10.29 12.82
C TYR A 94 9.16 -9.12 12.09
N LEU A 95 8.14 -9.42 11.31
CA LEU A 95 7.51 -8.44 10.42
C LEU A 95 6.96 -7.21 11.17
N GLU A 96 6.29 -7.45 12.31
CA GLU A 96 5.76 -6.38 13.13
C GLU A 96 6.86 -5.52 13.76
N ASP A 97 7.88 -6.14 14.38
CA ASP A 97 9.03 -5.42 14.94
C ASP A 97 9.70 -4.51 13.90
N HIS A 98 9.84 -5.00 12.66
CA HIS A 98 10.36 -4.22 11.55
C HIS A 98 9.48 -3.02 11.22
N CYS A 99 8.17 -3.22 11.03
CA CYS A 99 7.24 -2.14 10.74
C CYS A 99 7.21 -1.10 11.87
N ASP A 100 7.27 -1.55 13.12
CA ASP A 100 7.29 -0.72 14.33
C ASP A 100 8.55 0.13 14.41
N PHE A 101 9.71 -0.48 14.17
CA PHE A 101 10.98 0.22 14.11
C PHE A 101 11.01 1.27 12.99
N THR A 102 10.56 0.89 11.78
CA THR A 102 10.48 1.79 10.63
C THR A 102 9.54 2.97 10.93
N TYR A 103 8.35 2.72 11.48
CA TYR A 103 7.40 3.75 11.90
C TYR A 103 7.99 4.71 12.93
N ASN A 104 8.65 4.19 13.97
CA ASN A 104 9.22 5.02 15.04
C ASN A 104 10.32 5.96 14.51
N LYS A 105 11.13 5.48 13.56
CA LYS A 105 12.11 6.34 12.86
C LYS A 105 11.44 7.36 11.95
N PHE A 106 10.45 6.94 11.16
CA PHE A 106 9.79 7.81 10.19
C PHE A 106 8.99 8.94 10.84
N SER A 107 8.36 8.62 11.97
CA SER A 107 7.55 9.56 12.76
C SER A 107 8.37 10.51 13.64
N ASP A 108 9.70 10.40 13.63
CA ASP A 108 10.59 11.14 14.53
C ASP A 108 10.19 10.99 16.01
N LEU A 109 9.78 9.77 16.41
CA LEU A 109 9.26 9.43 17.74
C LEU A 109 8.02 10.22 18.16
N ALA A 110 7.12 10.52 17.21
CA ALA A 110 5.82 11.12 17.49
C ALA A 110 5.00 10.31 18.50
N HIS A 111 3.99 10.94 19.10
CA HIS A 111 3.17 10.30 20.11
C HIS A 111 2.50 9.03 19.51
N PRO A 112 2.37 7.91 20.25
CA PRO A 112 1.78 6.67 19.72
C PRO A 112 0.37 6.80 19.12
N TYR A 113 -0.35 7.90 19.40
CA TYR A 113 -1.69 8.16 18.84
C TYR A 113 -1.63 8.90 17.49
N ASP A 114 -0.49 9.47 17.11
CA ASP A 114 -0.35 10.23 15.87
C ASP A 114 -0.37 9.33 14.64
N VAL A 115 -0.09 8.02 14.81
CA VAL A 115 -0.27 7.01 13.77
C VAL A 115 -1.65 7.04 13.14
N TYR A 116 -2.70 7.37 13.92
CA TYR A 116 -4.08 7.40 13.43
C TYR A 116 -4.46 8.70 12.74
N LYS A 117 -3.63 9.75 12.85
CA LYS A 117 -3.96 11.11 12.37
C LYS A 117 -3.39 11.42 10.99
N SER A 118 -2.46 10.60 10.50
CA SER A 118 -1.80 10.77 9.21
C SER A 118 -1.82 9.45 8.44
N GLY A 119 -2.33 9.50 7.20
CA GLY A 119 -2.33 8.35 6.31
C GLY A 119 -0.93 7.81 6.08
N PHE A 120 0.06 8.68 5.90
CA PHE A 120 1.46 8.27 5.77
C PHE A 120 2.02 7.62 7.04
N LEU A 121 1.68 8.12 8.23
CA LEU A 121 2.14 7.50 9.48
C LEU A 121 1.53 6.11 9.67
N LEU A 122 0.23 5.95 9.40
CA LEU A 122 -0.40 4.64 9.43
C LEU A 122 0.19 3.73 8.36
N GLY A 123 0.34 4.23 7.13
CA GLY A 123 0.95 3.51 6.02
C GLY A 123 2.33 2.97 6.37
N ALA A 124 3.15 3.74 7.10
CA ALA A 124 4.47 3.31 7.57
C ALA A 124 4.38 2.14 8.54
N LYS A 125 3.42 2.20 9.47
CA LYS A 125 3.17 1.18 10.50
C LYS A 125 2.70 -0.16 9.92
N ILE A 126 2.10 -0.17 8.73
CA ILE A 126 1.54 -1.37 8.10
C ILE A 126 2.03 -1.61 6.67
N HIS A 127 3.12 -0.95 6.26
CA HIS A 127 3.59 -0.90 4.87
C HIS A 127 3.80 -2.29 4.25
N ASP A 128 4.14 -3.24 5.10
CA ASP A 128 4.63 -4.56 4.75
C ASP A 128 3.58 -5.67 4.98
N PHE A 129 2.35 -5.29 5.35
CA PHE A 129 1.23 -6.19 5.65
C PHE A 129 0.97 -7.22 4.53
N GLY A 130 1.19 -6.83 3.27
CA GLY A 130 1.02 -7.72 2.12
C GLY A 130 1.93 -8.96 2.14
N LYS A 131 3.02 -8.97 2.91
CA LYS A 131 3.90 -10.14 3.05
C LYS A 131 3.17 -11.38 3.58
N LEU A 132 2.19 -11.18 4.48
CA LEU A 132 1.35 -12.24 5.02
C LEU A 132 0.57 -12.99 3.93
N CYS A 133 0.24 -12.31 2.83
CA CYS A 133 -0.59 -12.85 1.75
C CYS A 133 0.24 -13.31 0.53
N THR A 134 1.55 -13.06 0.52
CA THR A 134 2.36 -13.19 -0.70
C THR A 134 3.59 -14.06 -0.57
N GLN A 135 3.84 -14.62 0.62
CA GLN A 135 4.99 -15.48 0.88
C GLN A 135 5.03 -16.68 -0.08
N THR A 136 6.16 -16.86 -0.72
CA THR A 136 6.54 -18.08 -1.43
C THR A 136 7.90 -18.53 -0.95
N ILE A 137 8.13 -19.82 -0.76
CA ILE A 137 9.40 -20.37 -0.28
C ILE A 137 10.09 -21.09 -1.44
N ASP A 138 11.36 -20.77 -1.68
CA ASP A 138 12.17 -21.45 -2.70
C ASP A 138 12.75 -22.78 -2.21
N GLU A 139 13.47 -23.47 -3.09
CA GLU A 139 14.11 -24.76 -2.82
C GLU A 139 15.14 -24.74 -1.68
N ASN A 140 15.69 -23.57 -1.35
CA ASN A 140 16.66 -23.38 -0.27
C ASN A 140 15.98 -22.98 1.06
N GLY A 141 14.65 -22.93 1.09
CA GLY A 141 13.89 -22.50 2.27
C GLY A 141 13.85 -20.98 2.45
N ILE A 142 14.24 -20.20 1.44
CA ILE A 142 14.22 -18.73 1.51
C ILE A 142 12.86 -18.21 1.04
N ALA A 143 12.27 -17.34 1.84
CA ALA A 143 11.00 -16.70 1.53
C ALA A 143 11.15 -15.47 0.61
N HIS A 144 10.20 -15.34 -0.31
CA HIS A 144 10.07 -14.24 -1.27
C HIS A 144 8.66 -13.65 -1.19
N TYR A 145 8.53 -12.36 -1.51
CA TYR A 145 7.31 -11.56 -1.29
C TYR A 145 6.96 -10.70 -2.52
N PHE A 146 6.86 -11.31 -3.70
CA PHE A 146 6.67 -10.56 -4.94
C PHE A 146 5.31 -9.86 -5.01
N GLY A 147 5.30 -8.53 -5.16
CA GLY A 147 4.08 -7.70 -5.26
C GLY A 147 3.33 -7.53 -3.95
N HIS A 148 4.00 -7.71 -2.80
CA HIS A 148 3.40 -7.52 -1.48
C HIS A 148 2.94 -6.08 -1.27
N GLU A 149 3.65 -5.10 -1.83
CA GLU A 149 3.31 -3.68 -1.80
C GLU A 149 1.96 -3.40 -2.48
N ASN A 150 1.70 -4.08 -3.61
CA ASN A 150 0.45 -3.93 -4.35
C ASN A 150 -0.71 -4.63 -3.63
N VAL A 151 -0.48 -5.86 -3.17
CA VAL A 151 -1.47 -6.66 -2.45
C VAL A 151 -1.84 -5.98 -1.12
N GLY A 152 -0.85 -5.53 -0.36
CA GLY A 152 -1.04 -4.84 0.91
C GLY A 152 -1.85 -3.55 0.75
N SER A 153 -1.49 -2.72 -0.23
CA SER A 153 -2.21 -1.47 -0.52
C SER A 153 -3.67 -1.74 -0.90
N TYR A 154 -3.93 -2.74 -1.74
CA TYR A 154 -5.30 -3.10 -2.12
C TYR A 154 -6.11 -3.68 -0.94
N CYS A 155 -5.49 -4.51 -0.09
CA CYS A 155 -6.15 -4.99 1.13
C CYS A 155 -6.55 -3.83 2.04
N VAL A 156 -5.65 -2.87 2.27
CA VAL A 156 -5.92 -1.68 3.07
C VAL A 156 -7.03 -0.83 2.45
N LEU A 157 -6.96 -0.54 1.15
CA LEU A 157 -7.98 0.20 0.40
C LEU A 157 -9.39 -0.39 0.55
N THR A 158 -9.51 -1.71 0.60
CA THR A 158 -10.81 -2.41 0.59
C THR A 158 -11.36 -2.73 1.98
N THR A 159 -10.56 -2.60 3.04
CA THR A 159 -10.92 -3.08 4.38
C THR A 159 -10.63 -2.12 5.52
N LEU A 160 -9.67 -1.20 5.40
CA LEU A 160 -9.20 -0.40 6.54
C LEU A 160 -10.32 0.50 7.10
N TYR A 161 -10.40 0.55 8.42
CA TYR A 161 -11.25 1.49 9.15
C TYR A 161 -10.48 2.11 10.30
N ASN A 162 -10.38 3.44 10.29
CA ASN A 162 -9.79 4.19 11.38
C ASN A 162 -10.76 4.21 12.57
N PRO A 163 -10.32 3.90 13.80
CA PRO A 163 -11.18 3.98 14.98
C PRO A 163 -11.68 5.41 15.28
N PHE A 164 -11.02 6.43 14.73
CA PHE A 164 -11.43 7.82 14.86
C PHE A 164 -12.09 8.28 13.55
N GLU A 165 -13.40 8.53 13.63
CA GLU A 165 -14.25 8.78 12.44
C GLU A 165 -13.78 9.99 11.61
N GLU A 166 -13.22 11.02 12.25
CA GLU A 166 -12.68 12.20 11.57
C GLU A 166 -11.53 11.91 10.61
N TYR A 167 -10.86 10.76 10.76
CA TYR A 167 -9.77 10.32 9.89
C TYR A 167 -10.20 9.26 8.87
N ASN A 168 -11.49 8.88 8.83
CA ASN A 168 -12.05 8.02 7.77
C ASN A 168 -12.35 8.83 6.49
N THR A 169 -11.33 9.50 5.95
CA THR A 169 -11.43 10.31 4.72
C THR A 169 -10.72 9.65 3.54
N ASP A 170 -11.16 9.94 2.32
CA ASP A 170 -10.50 9.48 1.09
C ASP A 170 -9.03 9.91 1.05
N VAL A 171 -8.71 11.14 1.47
CA VAL A 171 -7.33 11.65 1.50
C VAL A 171 -6.46 10.82 2.44
N PHE A 172 -6.93 10.56 3.67
CA PHE A 172 -6.21 9.73 4.63
C PHE A 172 -5.95 8.32 4.07
N LEU A 173 -6.98 7.69 3.49
CA LEU A 173 -6.86 6.35 2.94
C LEU A 173 -5.93 6.31 1.72
N LEU A 174 -5.99 7.32 0.83
CA LEU A 174 -5.10 7.45 -0.32
C LEU A 174 -3.65 7.61 0.11
N ASP A 175 -3.35 8.45 1.09
CA ASP A 175 -1.98 8.65 1.59
C ASP A 175 -1.42 7.37 2.22
N CYS A 176 -2.24 6.66 3.00
CA CYS A 176 -1.90 5.36 3.56
C CYS A 176 -1.60 4.33 2.46
N CYS A 177 -2.51 4.18 1.50
CA CYS A 177 -2.36 3.28 0.38
C CYS A 177 -1.15 3.65 -0.51
N PHE A 178 -0.88 4.95 -0.71
CA PHE A 178 0.24 5.44 -1.51
C PHE A 178 1.57 4.99 -0.92
N LEU A 179 1.77 5.21 0.38
CA LEU A 179 3.01 4.78 1.03
C LEU A 179 3.19 3.27 0.93
N ILE A 180 2.16 2.50 1.27
CA ILE A 180 2.19 1.02 1.16
C ILE A 180 2.51 0.59 -0.27
N ASN A 181 1.86 1.17 -1.29
CA ASN A 181 2.01 0.70 -2.66
C ASN A 181 3.39 1.01 -3.26
N TYR A 182 4.00 2.12 -2.85
CA TYR A 182 5.17 2.68 -3.51
C TYR A 182 6.45 2.62 -2.66
N HIS A 183 6.40 2.12 -1.42
CA HIS A 183 7.56 2.07 -0.53
C HIS A 183 8.76 1.29 -1.08
N MET A 184 8.54 0.27 -1.91
CA MET A 184 9.61 -0.51 -2.54
C MET A 184 10.26 0.19 -3.76
N MET A 185 9.63 1.22 -4.32
CA MET A 185 10.13 1.85 -5.55
C MET A 185 11.52 2.49 -5.42
N PRO A 186 11.85 3.22 -4.33
CA PRO A 186 13.14 3.87 -4.17
C PRO A 186 14.35 2.94 -4.25
N PHE A 187 14.23 1.65 -3.90
CA PHE A 187 15.29 0.65 -4.07
C PHE A 187 15.79 0.53 -5.52
N ASN A 188 14.98 0.94 -6.50
CA ASN A 188 15.30 0.89 -7.92
C ASN A 188 15.71 2.24 -8.52
N TRP A 189 15.82 3.31 -7.72
CA TRP A 189 16.15 4.66 -8.22
C TRP A 189 17.66 4.91 -8.28
N ASN A 190 18.35 4.02 -9.00
CA ASN A 190 19.82 3.96 -9.03
C ASN A 190 20.48 4.99 -9.96
N THR A 191 19.70 5.75 -10.73
CA THR A 191 20.21 6.76 -11.68
C THR A 191 19.53 8.10 -11.52
N GLU A 192 20.22 9.18 -11.89
CA GLU A 192 19.66 10.53 -11.89
C GLU A 192 18.44 10.64 -12.83
N LYS A 193 18.45 9.91 -13.95
CA LYS A 193 17.30 9.83 -14.87
C LYS A 193 16.08 9.23 -14.18
N THR A 194 16.24 8.13 -13.45
CA THR A 194 15.14 7.49 -12.72
C THR A 194 14.63 8.35 -11.57
N LYS A 195 15.53 9.01 -10.83
CA LYS A 195 15.18 9.94 -9.76
C LYS A 195 14.35 11.11 -10.29
N ASN A 196 14.83 11.78 -11.34
CA ASN A 196 14.11 12.89 -11.97
C ASN A 196 12.75 12.46 -12.55
N LYS A 197 12.67 11.27 -13.17
CA LYS A 197 11.39 10.72 -13.64
C LYS A 197 10.38 10.62 -12.51
N TRP A 198 10.73 10.00 -11.39
CA TRP A 198 9.80 9.77 -10.29
C TRP A 198 9.51 11.05 -9.49
N LYS A 199 10.49 11.96 -9.34
CA LYS A 199 10.24 13.30 -8.79
C LYS A 199 9.19 14.06 -9.60
N ASN A 200 9.25 13.98 -10.93
CA ASN A 200 8.27 14.62 -11.81
C ASN A 200 6.89 13.95 -11.77
N ILE A 201 6.82 12.65 -11.51
CA ILE A 201 5.55 11.91 -11.45
C ILE A 201 4.86 12.14 -10.10
N PHE A 202 5.58 11.99 -8.99
CA PHE A 202 5.03 12.07 -7.64
C PHE A 202 4.89 13.50 -7.11
N GLY A 203 5.55 14.47 -7.75
CA GLY A 203 5.73 15.78 -7.16
C GLY A 203 6.76 15.77 -6.04
N GLU A 204 7.19 16.96 -5.62
CA GLU A 204 8.30 17.11 -4.69
C GLU A 204 8.00 16.55 -3.29
N GLU A 205 6.79 16.77 -2.79
CA GLU A 205 6.39 16.36 -1.44
C GLU A 205 6.39 14.83 -1.29
N LYS A 206 5.60 14.12 -2.11
CA LYS A 206 5.51 12.64 -2.05
C LYS A 206 6.85 11.97 -2.39
N TYR A 207 7.62 12.54 -3.32
CA TYR A 207 8.96 12.03 -3.64
C TYR A 207 9.91 12.11 -2.45
N ASN A 208 9.99 13.28 -1.78
CA ASN A 208 10.85 13.45 -0.61
C ASN A 208 10.36 12.61 0.58
N MET A 209 9.04 12.48 0.76
CA MET A 209 8.44 11.61 1.78
C MET A 209 8.83 10.14 1.57
N LEU A 210 8.73 9.61 0.34
CA LEU A 210 9.15 8.25 0.03
C LEU A 210 10.65 8.03 0.24
N LEU A 211 11.49 9.02 -0.10
CA LEU A 211 12.93 8.92 0.18
C LEU A 211 13.22 8.92 1.69
N LYS A 212 12.54 9.76 2.48
CA LYS A 212 12.66 9.72 3.95
C LYS A 212 12.27 8.35 4.48
N PHE A 213 11.10 7.85 4.08
CA PHE A 213 10.61 6.54 4.51
C PHE A 213 11.57 5.41 4.13
N HIS A 214 12.09 5.42 2.90
CA HIS A 214 13.03 4.41 2.41
C HIS A 214 14.30 4.29 3.26
N GLU A 215 14.84 5.42 3.73
CA GLU A 215 16.00 5.40 4.63
C GLU A 215 15.65 4.85 6.02
N CYS A 216 14.43 5.11 6.52
CA CYS A 216 13.93 4.48 7.75
C CYS A 216 13.76 2.97 7.58
N ASP A 217 13.23 2.54 6.44
CA ASP A 217 12.89 1.15 6.14
C ASP A 217 14.11 0.25 5.93
N LYS A 218 15.17 0.82 5.34
CA LYS A 218 16.47 0.14 5.24
C LYS A 218 17.20 0.00 6.57
N ALA A 219 16.90 0.86 7.54
CA ALA A 219 17.58 0.83 8.81
C ALA A 219 17.27 -0.49 9.54
N ARG A 220 18.25 -0.99 10.29
CA ARG A 220 18.09 -2.20 11.10
C ARG A 220 18.37 -1.87 12.55
N CYS A 221 17.74 -2.62 13.45
CA CYS A 221 18.22 -2.71 14.83
C CYS A 221 19.61 -3.35 14.80
N GLU A 222 20.58 -2.68 15.41
CA GLU A 222 21.93 -3.20 15.71
C GLU A 222 21.89 -4.19 16.88
#